data_AF-A0A521F0Y2-F1
#
_entry.id   AF-A0A521F0Y2-F1
#
_cell.length_a   1.000
_cell.length_b   1.000
_cell.length_c   1.000
_cell.angle_alpha   90.00
_cell.angle_beta   90.00
_cell.angle_gamma   90.00
#
_symmetry.space_group_name_H-M   'P 1'
#
loop_
_entity.id
_entity.type
_entity.pdbx_description
1 polymer ?
#
loop_
_entity_poly.entity_id
_entity_poly.type
_entity_poly.pdbx_seq_one_letter_code
_entity_poly.pdbx_strand_id
1 'polypeptide(L)'
;MKLKFIAAFLFVTLITFTGCLNEHDPDHSHDSSFYIDYRSLKGLPDGIAVIELDPEAPDFGNISSRLELGIGVLPHHIYYNQNAKKMFTTALGGSYLYEIRTGEDQNGLPKLIDATPIDTGENTVGENLFFTTDGRYFMTFMGGAGGPKDGSIGVFNANNNQLIKTIKAPIQANPNQFIMYPHGISINEEKGLMMVSSTIHPDLTTGMGNTCTLLDLNTYEIKETYQVADSPTDLSAPVEVLLLRGKFPQYALATTMLGGDIWIAPYNTATKKYDAFTKIFDGSTKGLGWALEMYIDDSNKLYVSFADPGKILVFDINNLPQLKLLKTFDADKGAHHMAFFKTKSGKEVVAVQNNLLDLPNLNSGTVSVIDINTGKTLGTVDLRNRYGILPESIEGTNGPSSYMHH
;
A
#
# COMPACT_ATOMS: atom_id res chain seq x y z
N MET A 1 0.05 99.08 7.61
CA MET A 1 -0.77 97.87 7.87
C MET A 1 0.15 96.75 8.32
N LYS A 2 -0.17 96.13 9.46
CA LYS A 2 0.52 94.96 10.06
C LYS A 2 0.20 93.68 9.27
N LEU A 3 1.13 92.72 9.21
CA LEU A 3 0.96 91.25 9.35
C LEU A 3 2.33 90.60 9.01
N LYS A 4 3.13 90.12 9.99
CA LYS A 4 3.12 88.83 10.71
C LYS A 4 3.65 87.62 9.91
N PHE A 5 4.82 87.14 10.36
CA PHE A 5 5.43 85.82 10.15
C PHE A 5 4.47 84.65 10.35
N ILE A 6 4.61 83.57 9.55
CA ILE A 6 4.57 82.18 10.02
C ILE A 6 5.55 81.33 9.19
N ALA A 7 6.37 80.56 9.92
CA ALA A 7 7.31 79.55 9.45
C ALA A 7 6.59 78.28 9.00
N ALA A 8 7.11 77.61 7.97
CA ALA A 8 6.75 76.23 7.65
C ALA A 8 8.01 75.36 7.76
N PHE A 9 8.05 74.55 8.82
CA PHE A 9 8.99 73.46 9.05
C PHE A 9 8.78 72.37 7.99
N LEU A 10 9.85 71.95 7.31
CA LEU A 10 9.88 70.71 6.54
C LEU A 10 10.17 69.57 7.53
N PHE A 11 9.16 68.79 7.91
CA PHE A 11 9.35 67.54 8.64
C PHE A 11 9.32 66.39 7.63
N VAL A 12 10.47 65.77 7.40
CA VAL A 12 10.57 64.49 6.69
C VAL A 12 10.12 63.40 7.66
N THR A 13 8.90 62.91 7.51
CA THR A 13 8.43 61.72 8.22
C THR A 13 8.71 60.51 7.34
N LEU A 14 9.74 59.75 7.69
CA LEU A 14 10.01 58.43 7.13
C LEU A 14 8.96 57.48 7.73
N ILE A 15 7.87 57.23 6.99
CA ILE A 15 6.91 56.19 7.36
C ILE A 15 7.50 54.87 6.91
N THR A 16 8.16 54.17 7.83
CA THR A 16 8.39 52.73 7.71
C THR A 16 7.02 52.05 7.85
N PHE A 17 6.40 51.69 6.72
CA PHE A 17 5.35 50.69 6.73
C PHE A 17 5.98 49.37 7.15
N THR A 18 5.88 49.03 8.44
CA THR A 18 5.84 47.63 8.86
C THR A 18 4.53 47.06 8.37
N GLY A 19 4.48 46.71 7.09
CA GLY A 19 3.48 45.77 6.59
C GLY A 19 3.75 44.45 7.28
N CYS A 20 2.83 44.04 8.16
CA CYS A 20 2.68 42.63 8.50
C CYS A 20 2.48 41.89 7.17
N LEU A 21 3.54 41.28 6.66
CA LEU A 21 3.45 40.23 5.65
C LEU A 21 2.71 39.09 6.34
N ASN A 22 1.41 38.99 6.08
CA ASN A 22 0.76 37.69 6.10
C ASN A 22 1.47 36.87 5.03
N GLU A 23 2.45 36.06 5.45
CA GLU A 23 2.91 34.91 4.69
C GLU A 23 1.79 33.87 4.69
N HIS A 24 0.71 34.15 3.95
CA HIS A 24 -0.10 33.10 3.37
C HIS A 24 0.48 32.88 1.98
N ASP A 25 1.41 31.94 1.89
CA ASP A 25 1.85 31.36 0.61
C ASP A 25 0.67 30.56 0.05
N PRO A 26 -0.02 31.01 -1.01
CA PRO A 26 -1.28 30.40 -1.45
C PRO A 26 -1.08 29.32 -2.52
N ASP A 27 0.13 28.80 -2.72
CA ASP A 27 0.46 27.90 -3.84
C ASP A 27 1.21 26.62 -3.43
N HIS A 28 0.99 26.14 -2.20
CA HIS A 28 1.44 24.81 -1.80
C HIS A 28 0.39 23.78 -2.18
N SER A 29 0.54 23.20 -3.37
CA SER A 29 -0.04 21.89 -3.69
C SER A 29 0.28 20.93 -2.54
N HIS A 30 -0.74 20.40 -1.86
CA HIS A 30 -0.63 19.48 -0.72
C HIS A 30 -0.11 18.08 -1.13
N ASP A 31 0.92 18.00 -1.99
CA ASP A 31 1.44 16.74 -2.53
C ASP A 31 2.35 15.97 -1.56
N SER A 32 2.51 16.45 -0.33
CA SER A 32 3.36 15.86 0.70
C SER A 32 2.62 15.32 1.93
N SER A 33 1.29 15.47 1.96
CA SER A 33 0.44 14.89 3.00
C SER A 33 -0.01 13.48 2.61
N PHE A 34 0.06 12.56 3.57
CA PHE A 34 -0.25 11.14 3.37
C PHE A 34 -1.25 10.64 4.40
N TYR A 35 -2.12 9.72 3.98
CA TYR A 35 -2.85 8.87 4.89
C TYR A 35 -1.93 7.73 5.36
N ILE A 36 -2.01 7.42 6.65
CA ILE A 36 -1.27 6.33 7.24
C ILE A 36 -2.17 5.53 8.17
N ASP A 37 -2.34 4.25 7.88
CA ASP A 37 -2.96 3.31 8.81
C ASP A 37 -1.98 3.11 9.96
N TYR A 38 -2.49 3.04 11.19
CA TYR A 38 -1.67 2.86 12.36
C TYR A 38 -2.31 1.93 13.38
N ARG A 39 -1.46 1.20 14.10
CA ARG A 39 -1.84 0.51 15.33
C ARG A 39 -1.28 1.20 16.57
N SER A 40 -2.00 1.12 17.69
CA SER A 40 -1.53 1.66 18.96
C SER A 40 -0.62 0.69 19.72
N LEU A 41 0.48 1.20 20.29
CA LEU A 41 1.32 0.43 21.23
C LEU A 41 0.89 0.55 22.70
N LYS A 42 -0.18 1.30 22.97
CA LYS A 42 -0.62 1.65 24.34
C LYS A 42 -1.99 1.06 24.69
N GLY A 43 -2.49 0.11 23.89
CA GLY A 43 -3.85 -0.42 24.04
C GLY A 43 -4.95 0.63 23.79
N LEU A 44 -4.62 1.70 23.06
CA LEU A 44 -5.58 2.69 22.58
C LEU A 44 -6.14 2.25 21.22
N PRO A 45 -7.17 2.92 20.69
CA PRO A 45 -7.69 2.61 19.36
C PRO A 45 -6.61 2.70 18.27
N ASP A 46 -6.68 1.74 17.36
CA ASP A 46 -6.02 1.79 16.06
C ASP A 46 -6.80 2.75 15.15
N GLY A 47 -6.21 3.18 14.03
CA GLY A 47 -6.92 4.05 13.11
C GLY A 47 -6.09 4.56 11.95
N ILE A 48 -6.53 5.68 11.39
CA ILE A 48 -5.88 6.36 10.26
C ILE A 48 -5.45 7.75 10.70
N ALA A 49 -4.30 8.21 10.22
CA ALA A 49 -3.82 9.57 10.43
C ALA A 49 -3.48 10.26 9.09
N VAL A 50 -3.49 11.58 9.10
CA VAL A 50 -2.88 12.42 8.05
C VAL A 50 -1.53 12.90 8.55
N ILE A 51 -0.47 12.69 7.78
CA ILE A 51 0.91 13.01 8.15
C ILE A 51 1.65 13.75 7.04
N GLU A 52 2.44 14.74 7.42
CA GLU A 52 3.35 15.46 6.53
C GLU A 52 4.66 14.67 6.35
N LEU A 53 5.02 14.33 5.11
CA LEU A 53 6.20 13.51 4.81
C LEU A 53 7.26 14.19 3.94
N ASP A 54 7.10 15.45 3.53
CA ASP A 54 8.18 16.20 2.92
C ASP A 54 9.24 16.57 3.98
N PRO A 55 10.48 16.06 3.88
CA PRO A 55 11.57 16.41 4.79
C PRO A 55 11.99 17.89 4.72
N GLU A 56 11.54 18.62 3.71
CA GLU A 56 11.77 20.07 3.55
C GLU A 56 10.67 20.92 4.23
N ALA A 57 9.57 20.29 4.68
CA ALA A 57 8.49 20.97 5.39
C ALA A 57 8.86 21.24 6.87
N PRO A 58 8.52 22.42 7.43
CA PRO A 58 8.80 22.75 8.83
C PRO A 58 8.19 21.79 9.84
N ASP A 59 7.11 21.11 9.47
CA ASP A 59 6.34 20.20 10.30
C ASP A 59 6.45 18.73 9.84
N PHE A 60 7.56 18.36 9.17
CA PHE A 60 7.87 16.97 8.81
C PHE A 60 7.58 15.98 9.95
N GLY A 61 6.78 14.95 9.64
CA GLY A 61 6.30 13.92 10.55
C GLY A 61 5.20 14.35 11.52
N ASN A 62 4.63 15.55 11.36
CA ASN A 62 3.49 16.01 12.14
C ASN A 62 2.20 15.32 11.67
N ILE A 63 1.39 14.90 12.64
CA ILE A 63 0.05 14.36 12.36
C ILE A 63 -0.98 15.48 12.53
N SER A 64 -1.63 15.86 11.43
CA SER A 64 -2.60 16.96 11.40
C SER A 64 -4.05 16.50 11.65
N SER A 65 -4.37 15.25 11.34
CA SER A 65 -5.70 14.66 11.53
C SER A 65 -5.58 13.20 11.96
N ARG A 66 -6.54 12.72 12.77
CA ARG A 66 -6.69 11.31 13.13
C ARG A 66 -8.15 10.90 13.10
N LEU A 67 -8.38 9.64 12.76
CA LEU A 67 -9.66 8.97 12.87
C LEU A 67 -9.44 7.60 13.50
N GLU A 68 -9.96 7.44 14.71
CA GLU A 68 -9.89 6.17 15.44
C GLU A 68 -10.95 5.20 14.90
N LEU A 69 -10.55 3.95 14.64
CA LEU A 69 -11.45 2.90 14.17
C LEU A 69 -11.88 1.96 15.31
N GLY A 70 -11.01 1.77 16.31
CA GLY A 70 -11.28 0.94 17.47
C GLY A 70 -10.06 0.17 17.95
N ILE A 71 -10.15 -0.44 19.14
CA ILE A 71 -9.08 -1.25 19.71
C ILE A 71 -9.01 -2.59 18.98
N GLY A 72 -7.84 -2.96 18.46
CA GLY A 72 -7.63 -4.24 17.78
C GLY A 72 -8.30 -4.33 16.41
N VAL A 73 -8.60 -3.19 15.80
CA VAL A 73 -9.09 -3.15 14.41
C VAL A 73 -7.96 -3.51 13.46
N LEU A 74 -6.73 -3.03 13.73
CA LEU A 74 -5.55 -3.31 12.90
C LEU A 74 -5.79 -2.99 11.41
N PRO A 75 -6.05 -1.71 11.07
CA PRO A 75 -6.14 -1.29 9.67
C PRO A 75 -4.81 -1.60 8.98
N HIS A 76 -4.87 -2.11 7.74
CA HIS A 76 -3.73 -2.75 7.11
C HIS A 76 -3.41 -2.18 5.73
N HIS A 77 -4.37 -2.04 4.81
CA HIS A 77 -4.11 -1.45 3.49
C HIS A 77 -5.08 -0.31 3.16
N ILE A 78 -4.57 0.77 2.56
CA ILE A 78 -5.37 1.90 2.08
C ILE A 78 -5.54 1.81 0.56
N TYR A 79 -6.76 1.98 0.07
CA TYR A 79 -7.07 1.98 -1.36
C TYR A 79 -7.99 3.13 -1.75
N TYR A 80 -7.83 3.59 -2.98
CA TYR A 80 -8.84 4.38 -3.68
C TYR A 80 -9.67 3.51 -4.63
N ASN A 81 -10.93 3.89 -4.82
CA ASN A 81 -11.67 3.37 -5.97
C ASN A 81 -11.13 3.93 -7.30
N GLN A 82 -11.57 3.36 -8.43
CA GLN A 82 -11.09 3.69 -9.79
C GLN A 82 -11.03 5.18 -10.14
N ASN A 83 -11.90 6.02 -9.58
CA ASN A 83 -11.91 7.47 -9.86
C ASN A 83 -11.35 8.33 -8.71
N ALA A 84 -10.70 7.69 -7.73
CA ALA A 84 -10.12 8.32 -6.54
C ALA A 84 -11.05 9.23 -5.75
N LYS A 85 -12.37 8.95 -5.77
CA LYS A 85 -13.38 9.73 -5.02
C LYS A 85 -13.76 9.09 -3.69
N LYS A 86 -13.47 7.80 -3.52
CA LYS A 86 -13.71 7.05 -2.30
C LYS A 86 -12.42 6.40 -1.86
N MET A 87 -12.17 6.45 -0.56
CA MET A 87 -11.04 5.79 0.08
C MET A 87 -11.55 4.66 0.97
N PHE A 88 -10.78 3.58 1.04
CA PHE A 88 -11.07 2.40 1.82
C PHE A 88 -9.85 2.03 2.63
N THR A 89 -10.05 1.46 3.82
CA THR A 89 -9.01 0.72 4.54
C THR A 89 -9.49 -0.70 4.77
N THR A 90 -8.64 -1.68 4.50
CA THR A 90 -8.84 -3.07 4.94
C THR A 90 -8.30 -3.23 6.35
N ALA A 91 -8.77 -4.24 7.07
CA ALA A 91 -8.40 -4.45 8.45
C ALA A 91 -8.29 -5.94 8.78
N LEU A 92 -7.34 -6.28 9.64
CA LEU A 92 -7.12 -7.65 10.10
C LEU A 92 -8.07 -8.03 11.23
N GLY A 93 -8.65 -7.04 11.90
CA GLY A 93 -9.66 -7.16 12.94
C GLY A 93 -10.88 -6.26 12.69
N GLY A 94 -11.73 -6.14 13.71
CA GLY A 94 -12.93 -5.30 13.64
C GLY A 94 -13.92 -5.75 12.57
N SER A 95 -14.32 -4.82 11.69
CA SER A 95 -15.24 -5.08 10.57
C SER A 95 -14.54 -5.51 9.28
N TYR A 96 -13.20 -5.61 9.30
CA TYR A 96 -12.34 -6.04 8.19
C TYR A 96 -12.28 -5.14 6.96
N LEU A 97 -13.27 -4.25 6.75
CA LEU A 97 -13.30 -3.28 5.66
C LEU A 97 -14.08 -2.03 6.08
N TYR A 98 -13.52 -0.85 5.77
CA TYR A 98 -14.15 0.44 6.04
C TYR A 98 -14.08 1.36 4.82
N GLU A 99 -15.17 2.04 4.49
CA GLU A 99 -15.12 3.24 3.62
C GLU A 99 -14.76 4.44 4.50
N ILE A 100 -13.76 5.21 4.07
CA ILE A 100 -13.27 6.38 4.79
C ILE A 100 -13.71 7.63 4.07
N ARG A 101 -14.42 8.49 4.79
CA ARG A 101 -14.80 9.82 4.31
C ARG A 101 -13.71 10.81 4.68
N THR A 102 -13.15 11.43 3.65
CA THR A 102 -12.14 12.48 3.75
C THR A 102 -12.72 13.84 3.34
N GLY A 103 -12.00 14.92 3.64
CA GLY A 103 -12.28 16.25 3.16
C GLY A 103 -11.12 17.18 3.46
N GLU A 104 -11.38 18.47 3.48
CA GLU A 104 -10.38 19.51 3.75
C GLU A 104 -10.80 20.35 4.95
N ASP A 105 -9.83 20.89 5.68
CA ASP A 105 -10.07 21.91 6.69
C ASP A 105 -10.21 23.32 6.07
N GLN A 106 -10.33 24.35 6.91
CA GLN A 106 -10.49 25.74 6.47
C GLN A 106 -9.28 26.30 5.69
N ASN A 107 -8.13 25.62 5.75
CA ASN A 107 -6.90 25.98 5.07
C ASN A 107 -6.61 25.09 3.86
N GLY A 108 -7.52 24.17 3.51
CA GLY A 108 -7.32 23.20 2.42
C GLY A 108 -6.55 21.94 2.83
N LEU A 109 -6.20 21.76 4.11
CA LEU A 109 -5.42 20.60 4.54
C LEU A 109 -6.30 19.34 4.58
N PRO A 110 -5.79 18.17 4.13
CA PRO A 110 -6.52 16.92 4.18
C PRO A 110 -6.97 16.57 5.61
N LYS A 111 -8.22 16.11 5.72
CA LYS A 111 -8.86 15.79 6.99
C LYS A 111 -9.65 14.50 6.89
N LEU A 112 -9.51 13.68 7.93
CA LEU A 112 -10.33 12.48 8.12
C LEU A 112 -11.63 12.87 8.84
N ILE A 113 -12.78 12.45 8.30
CA ILE A 113 -14.09 12.88 8.79
C ILE A 113 -14.79 11.72 9.51
N ASP A 114 -14.88 10.55 8.88
CA ASP A 114 -15.66 9.42 9.40
C ASP A 114 -15.26 8.10 8.72
N ALA A 115 -15.54 6.98 9.40
CA ALA A 115 -15.32 5.63 8.90
C ALA A 115 -16.62 4.84 8.96
N THR A 116 -17.05 4.31 7.81
CA THR A 116 -18.24 3.47 7.73
C THR A 116 -17.82 2.02 7.52
N PRO A 117 -18.11 1.10 8.46
CA PRO A 117 -17.82 -0.32 8.25
C PRO A 117 -18.66 -0.86 7.10
N ILE A 118 -18.06 -1.74 6.30
CA ILE A 118 -18.73 -2.44 5.20
C ILE A 118 -19.01 -3.87 5.64
N ASP A 119 -20.22 -4.35 5.37
CA ASP A 119 -20.61 -5.73 5.70
C ASP A 119 -19.87 -6.72 4.79
N THR A 120 -18.96 -7.47 5.40
CA THR A 120 -18.15 -8.52 4.75
C THR A 120 -18.78 -9.90 4.86
N GLY A 121 -19.99 -10.00 5.42
CA GLY A 121 -20.74 -11.24 5.60
C GLY A 121 -20.05 -12.18 6.61
N GLU A 122 -19.83 -13.42 6.19
CA GLU A 122 -19.14 -14.43 7.00
C GLU A 122 -17.60 -14.37 6.87
N ASN A 123 -17.08 -13.46 6.05
CA ASN A 123 -15.65 -13.42 5.73
C ASN A 123 -14.86 -12.65 6.80
N THR A 124 -13.66 -13.13 7.09
CA THR A 124 -12.81 -12.60 8.17
C THR A 124 -11.38 -12.33 7.69
N VAL A 125 -10.74 -11.33 8.31
CA VAL A 125 -9.34 -10.91 8.09
C VAL A 125 -9.11 -10.42 6.66
N GLY A 126 -9.36 -9.12 6.47
CA GLY A 126 -9.33 -8.47 5.17
C GLY A 126 -7.95 -8.00 4.77
N GLU A 127 -7.53 -8.31 3.54
CA GLU A 127 -6.19 -8.00 3.03
C GLU A 127 -6.22 -6.97 1.89
N ASN A 128 -6.25 -7.43 0.64
CA ASN A 128 -6.03 -6.55 -0.52
C ASN A 128 -7.33 -6.34 -1.30
N LEU A 129 -7.45 -5.15 -1.92
CA LEU A 129 -8.57 -4.80 -2.79
C LEU A 129 -8.12 -4.72 -4.25
N PHE A 130 -9.06 -5.01 -5.15
CA PHE A 130 -8.94 -4.67 -6.57
C PHE A 130 -10.27 -4.15 -7.10
N PHE A 131 -10.29 -2.93 -7.61
CA PHE A 131 -11.48 -2.34 -8.25
C PHE A 131 -11.47 -2.60 -9.75
N THR A 132 -12.60 -3.03 -10.32
CA THR A 132 -12.76 -3.25 -11.77
C THR A 132 -13.58 -2.14 -12.42
N THR A 133 -13.42 -1.98 -13.74
CA THR A 133 -14.11 -0.95 -14.53
C THR A 133 -15.62 -1.19 -14.65
N ASP A 134 -16.07 -2.43 -14.43
CA ASP A 134 -17.48 -2.81 -14.50
C ASP A 134 -18.29 -2.53 -13.21
N GLY A 135 -17.69 -1.79 -12.26
CA GLY A 135 -18.36 -1.37 -11.03
C GLY A 135 -18.38 -2.44 -9.94
N ARG A 136 -17.53 -3.47 -10.04
CA ARG A 136 -17.22 -4.38 -8.92
C ARG A 136 -15.92 -3.96 -8.23
N TYR A 137 -15.75 -4.42 -7.00
CA TYR A 137 -14.43 -4.58 -6.42
C TYR A 137 -14.34 -5.91 -5.69
N PHE A 138 -13.11 -6.39 -5.57
CA PHE A 138 -12.79 -7.69 -4.98
C PHE A 138 -11.93 -7.48 -3.77
N MET A 139 -12.10 -8.34 -2.78
CA MET A 139 -11.35 -8.31 -1.54
C MET A 139 -10.93 -9.71 -1.16
N THR A 140 -9.67 -9.89 -0.80
CA THR A 140 -9.19 -11.15 -0.23
C THR A 140 -9.46 -11.19 1.27
N PHE A 141 -9.86 -12.36 1.74
CA PHE A 141 -10.10 -12.65 3.15
C PHE A 141 -9.30 -13.89 3.53
N MET A 142 -8.18 -13.68 4.24
CA MET A 142 -7.27 -14.75 4.63
C MET A 142 -7.97 -15.78 5.53
N GLY A 143 -8.83 -15.31 6.44
CA GLY A 143 -9.55 -16.19 7.37
C GLY A 143 -10.74 -16.89 6.76
N GLY A 144 -11.29 -16.39 5.64
CA GLY A 144 -12.55 -16.89 5.09
C GLY A 144 -13.63 -16.96 6.19
N ALA A 145 -14.22 -18.14 6.40
CA ALA A 145 -15.21 -18.37 7.47
C ALA A 145 -14.60 -18.77 8.83
N GLY A 146 -13.28 -18.69 8.99
CA GLY A 146 -12.55 -18.96 10.23
C GLY A 146 -12.01 -20.38 10.39
N GLY A 147 -12.08 -21.22 9.34
CA GLY A 147 -11.53 -22.58 9.35
C GLY A 147 -10.01 -22.64 9.17
N PRO A 148 -9.37 -23.75 9.59
CA PRO A 148 -7.92 -23.86 9.62
C PRO A 148 -7.26 -23.88 8.24
N LYS A 149 -8.00 -24.11 7.16
CA LYS A 149 -7.51 -24.03 5.76
C LYS A 149 -8.49 -23.25 4.89
N ASP A 150 -9.19 -22.31 5.51
CA ASP A 150 -10.15 -21.46 4.81
C ASP A 150 -9.44 -20.34 4.05
N GLY A 151 -10.26 -19.62 3.30
CA GLY A 151 -9.87 -18.50 2.47
C GLY A 151 -11.03 -18.18 1.54
N SER A 152 -11.21 -16.90 1.23
CA SER A 152 -12.27 -16.50 0.31
C SER A 152 -11.97 -15.17 -0.36
N ILE A 153 -12.70 -14.90 -1.43
CA ILE A 153 -12.69 -13.60 -2.11
C ILE A 153 -14.11 -13.05 -2.03
N GLY A 154 -14.28 -11.88 -1.43
CA GLY A 154 -15.55 -11.14 -1.48
C GLY A 154 -15.63 -10.34 -2.77
N VAL A 155 -16.81 -10.34 -3.40
CA VAL A 155 -17.14 -9.50 -4.54
C VAL A 155 -18.17 -8.50 -4.09
N PHE A 156 -17.89 -7.23 -4.30
CA PHE A 156 -18.72 -6.13 -3.85
C PHE A 156 -19.14 -5.25 -5.02
N ASN A 157 -20.28 -4.59 -4.86
CA ASN A 157 -20.71 -3.53 -5.76
C ASN A 157 -20.03 -2.21 -5.35
N ALA A 158 -19.25 -1.61 -6.26
CA ALA A 158 -18.46 -0.41 -5.97
C ALA A 158 -19.30 0.87 -5.73
N ASN A 159 -20.57 0.88 -6.15
CA ASN A 159 -21.44 2.04 -5.99
C ASN A 159 -22.01 2.11 -4.56
N ASN A 160 -22.41 0.98 -3.99
CA ASN A 160 -23.13 0.91 -2.72
C ASN A 160 -22.47 0.01 -1.65
N ASN A 161 -21.28 -0.53 -1.93
CA ASN A 161 -20.49 -1.43 -1.08
C ASN A 161 -21.20 -2.71 -0.64
N GLN A 162 -22.27 -3.11 -1.33
CA GLN A 162 -22.96 -4.35 -1.00
C GLN A 162 -22.10 -5.54 -1.40
N LEU A 163 -21.87 -6.48 -0.47
CA LEU A 163 -21.34 -7.80 -0.78
C LEU A 163 -22.34 -8.54 -1.69
N ILE A 164 -21.94 -8.81 -2.93
CA ILE A 164 -22.78 -9.49 -3.93
C ILE A 164 -22.48 -10.98 -4.05
N LYS A 165 -21.25 -11.40 -3.71
CA LYS A 165 -20.85 -12.81 -3.78
C LYS A 165 -19.64 -13.07 -2.88
N THR A 166 -19.59 -14.25 -2.27
CA THR A 166 -18.37 -14.83 -1.71
C THR A 166 -17.90 -15.98 -2.60
N ILE A 167 -16.65 -15.92 -3.06
CA ILE A 167 -15.98 -16.97 -3.83
C ILE A 167 -15.21 -17.85 -2.85
N LYS A 168 -15.50 -19.14 -2.85
CA LYS A 168 -14.88 -20.14 -1.97
C LYS A 168 -14.51 -21.37 -2.78
N ALA A 169 -13.38 -21.98 -2.46
CA ALA A 169 -12.96 -23.25 -3.01
C ALA A 169 -12.12 -24.01 -1.97
N PRO A 170 -12.77 -24.75 -1.06
CA PRO A 170 -12.07 -25.45 0.01
C PRO A 170 -11.10 -26.50 -0.55
N ILE A 171 -9.87 -26.52 -0.02
CA ILE A 171 -8.82 -27.47 -0.44
C ILE A 171 -9.23 -28.94 -0.25
N GLN A 172 -10.13 -29.22 0.69
CA GLN A 172 -10.67 -30.56 0.95
C GLN A 172 -11.60 -31.03 -0.18
N ALA A 173 -12.24 -30.11 -0.89
CA ALA A 173 -13.12 -30.44 -2.01
C ALA A 173 -12.31 -30.75 -3.28
N ASN A 174 -11.24 -29.99 -3.53
CA ASN A 174 -10.30 -30.27 -4.62
C ASN A 174 -8.88 -29.78 -4.25
N PRO A 175 -7.93 -30.69 -3.98
CA PRO A 175 -6.57 -30.30 -3.58
C PRO A 175 -5.75 -29.66 -4.70
N ASN A 176 -6.23 -29.71 -5.95
CA ASN A 176 -5.55 -29.11 -7.11
C ASN A 176 -6.16 -27.75 -7.53
N GLN A 177 -7.31 -27.37 -6.95
CA GLN A 177 -8.03 -26.15 -7.30
C GLN A 177 -8.71 -25.59 -6.07
N PHE A 178 -8.02 -24.69 -5.36
CA PHE A 178 -8.48 -24.19 -4.07
C PHE A 178 -8.11 -22.73 -3.84
N ILE A 179 -8.80 -22.12 -2.88
CA ILE A 179 -8.45 -20.83 -2.28
C ILE A 179 -8.20 -21.11 -0.79
N MET A 180 -7.01 -20.76 -0.33
CA MET A 180 -6.60 -20.89 1.07
C MET A 180 -5.71 -19.71 1.41
N TYR A 181 -6.00 -19.02 2.51
CA TYR A 181 -5.26 -17.84 2.97
C TYR A 181 -4.95 -16.81 1.87
N PRO A 182 -5.94 -16.39 1.06
CA PRO A 182 -5.70 -15.43 0.01
C PRO A 182 -5.25 -14.09 0.60
N HIS A 183 -4.13 -13.57 0.11
CA HIS A 183 -3.54 -12.30 0.55
C HIS A 183 -3.54 -11.31 -0.61
N GLY A 184 -2.48 -11.28 -1.41
CA GLY A 184 -2.41 -10.49 -2.64
C GLY A 184 -3.46 -10.90 -3.67
N ILE A 185 -3.98 -9.91 -4.39
CA ILE A 185 -4.92 -10.08 -5.50
C ILE A 185 -4.51 -9.23 -6.70
N SER A 186 -4.62 -9.79 -7.89
CA SER A 186 -4.45 -9.01 -9.11
C SER A 186 -5.38 -9.48 -10.22
N ILE A 187 -5.91 -8.54 -10.96
CA ILE A 187 -6.89 -8.76 -12.03
C ILE A 187 -6.35 -8.17 -13.33
N ASN A 188 -6.55 -8.92 -14.41
CA ASN A 188 -6.36 -8.46 -15.77
C ASN A 188 -7.72 -8.54 -16.49
N GLU A 189 -8.46 -7.43 -16.52
CA GLU A 189 -9.81 -7.35 -17.10
C GLU A 189 -9.82 -7.67 -18.60
N GLU A 190 -8.80 -7.24 -19.35
CA GLU A 190 -8.67 -7.52 -20.78
C GLU A 190 -8.62 -9.03 -21.08
N LYS A 191 -8.04 -9.81 -20.16
CA LYS A 191 -7.98 -11.28 -20.26
C LYS A 191 -9.15 -11.97 -19.57
N GLY A 192 -9.93 -11.25 -18.75
CA GLY A 192 -10.94 -11.83 -17.86
C GLY A 192 -10.34 -12.76 -16.81
N LEU A 193 -9.17 -12.41 -16.25
CA LEU A 193 -8.45 -13.25 -15.30
C LEU A 193 -8.22 -12.55 -13.97
N MET A 194 -8.29 -13.31 -12.89
CA MET A 194 -7.95 -12.90 -11.53
C MET A 194 -6.99 -13.92 -10.93
N MET A 195 -5.99 -13.47 -10.18
CA MET A 195 -5.11 -14.36 -9.43
C MET A 195 -5.00 -13.88 -7.99
N VAL A 196 -4.99 -14.84 -7.06
CA VAL A 196 -4.73 -14.59 -5.63
C VAL A 196 -3.56 -15.44 -5.15
N SER A 197 -2.73 -14.90 -4.27
CA SER A 197 -1.66 -15.64 -3.59
C SER A 197 -2.22 -16.47 -2.43
N SER A 198 -1.39 -17.29 -1.79
CA SER A 198 -1.73 -18.08 -0.59
C SER A 198 -0.61 -17.98 0.43
N THR A 199 -0.77 -17.13 1.45
CA THR A 199 0.35 -16.73 2.32
C THR A 199 0.42 -17.52 3.62
N ILE A 200 -0.40 -17.17 4.61
CA ILE A 200 -0.35 -17.71 5.97
C ILE A 200 -1.73 -17.67 6.60
N HIS A 201 -2.04 -18.60 7.50
CA HIS A 201 -3.26 -18.49 8.29
C HIS A 201 -3.21 -17.23 9.19
N PRO A 202 -4.34 -16.52 9.43
CA PRO A 202 -4.34 -15.28 10.20
C PRO A 202 -3.77 -15.32 11.62
N ASP A 203 -3.80 -16.48 12.28
CA ASP A 203 -3.20 -16.66 13.61
C ASP A 203 -1.67 -16.84 13.58
N LEU A 204 -1.07 -16.77 12.39
CA LEU A 204 0.36 -16.91 12.11
C LEU A 204 0.98 -18.26 12.53
N THR A 205 0.17 -19.25 12.91
CA THR A 205 0.66 -20.50 13.53
C THR A 205 0.01 -21.76 12.98
N THR A 206 -1.23 -21.69 12.48
CA THR A 206 -1.99 -22.86 11.99
C THR A 206 -1.43 -23.42 10.68
N GLY A 207 -0.90 -22.58 9.79
CA GLY A 207 -0.34 -23.04 8.53
C GLY A 207 0.09 -21.94 7.58
N MET A 208 0.83 -22.33 6.54
CA MET A 208 1.30 -21.45 5.47
C MET A 208 0.97 -22.04 4.10
N GLY A 209 0.80 -21.16 3.12
CA GLY A 209 0.62 -21.51 1.72
C GLY A 209 1.92 -21.44 0.92
N ASN A 210 1.84 -21.91 -0.31
CA ASN A 210 2.94 -21.91 -1.27
C ASN A 210 2.44 -21.84 -2.72
N THR A 211 1.25 -21.25 -2.92
CA THR A 211 0.56 -21.27 -4.21
C THR A 211 0.03 -19.90 -4.63
N CYS A 212 -0.29 -19.78 -5.91
CA CYS A 212 -1.15 -18.74 -6.46
C CYS A 212 -2.28 -19.40 -7.24
N THR A 213 -3.53 -18.97 -7.02
CA THR A 213 -4.71 -19.55 -7.67
C THR A 213 -5.28 -18.57 -8.70
N LEU A 214 -5.44 -19.04 -9.94
CA LEU A 214 -6.02 -18.31 -11.07
C LEU A 214 -7.50 -18.67 -11.24
N LEU A 215 -8.31 -17.64 -11.41
CA LEU A 215 -9.74 -17.70 -11.62
C LEU A 215 -10.13 -17.00 -12.92
N ASP A 216 -11.22 -17.46 -13.51
CA ASP A 216 -11.96 -16.66 -14.47
C ASP A 216 -12.68 -15.52 -13.73
N LEU A 217 -12.48 -14.27 -14.18
CA LEU A 217 -13.01 -13.08 -13.53
C LEU A 217 -14.54 -13.00 -13.56
N ASN A 218 -15.18 -13.64 -14.55
CA ASN A 218 -16.61 -13.48 -14.80
C ASN A 218 -17.41 -14.67 -14.28
N THR A 219 -16.88 -15.90 -14.41
CA THR A 219 -17.53 -17.10 -13.89
C THR A 219 -17.12 -17.43 -12.45
N TYR A 220 -15.99 -16.88 -11.99
CA TYR A 220 -15.36 -17.20 -10.70
C TYR A 220 -14.88 -18.66 -10.58
N GLU A 221 -14.82 -19.38 -11.70
CA GLU A 221 -14.30 -20.74 -11.72
C GLU A 221 -12.77 -20.74 -11.61
N ILE A 222 -12.23 -21.64 -10.79
CA ILE A 222 -10.79 -21.84 -10.70
C ILE A 222 -10.30 -22.48 -11.99
N LYS A 223 -9.33 -21.83 -12.62
CA LYS A 223 -8.66 -22.33 -13.83
C LYS A 223 -7.44 -23.15 -13.47
N GLU A 224 -6.67 -22.74 -12.48
CA GLU A 224 -5.40 -23.37 -12.11
C GLU A 224 -4.97 -22.94 -10.71
N THR A 225 -4.30 -23.82 -9.97
CA THR A 225 -3.55 -23.46 -8.76
C THR A 225 -2.08 -23.79 -9.00
N TYR A 226 -1.25 -22.74 -9.03
CA TYR A 226 0.17 -22.81 -9.32
C TYR A 226 0.98 -22.95 -8.05
N GLN A 227 1.98 -23.82 -8.07
CA GLN A 227 3.02 -23.83 -7.04
C GLN A 227 3.97 -22.64 -7.26
N VAL A 228 4.31 -21.95 -6.17
CA VAL A 228 5.25 -20.82 -6.14
C VAL A 228 6.28 -21.09 -5.04
N ALA A 229 7.00 -22.19 -5.21
CA ALA A 229 8.01 -22.71 -4.29
C ALA A 229 8.90 -23.72 -5.03
N ASP A 230 10.10 -24.00 -4.51
CA ASP A 230 11.03 -24.94 -5.14
C ASP A 230 10.49 -26.38 -5.14
N SER A 231 9.72 -26.76 -4.13
CA SER A 231 9.01 -28.04 -4.05
C SER A 231 7.62 -27.90 -3.40
N PRO A 232 6.69 -28.85 -3.62
CA PRO A 232 5.34 -28.80 -3.05
C PRO A 232 5.30 -28.76 -1.51
N THR A 233 6.37 -29.22 -0.87
CA THR A 233 6.50 -29.26 0.60
C THR A 233 7.14 -28.01 1.18
N ASP A 234 7.73 -27.14 0.35
CA ASP A 234 8.35 -25.92 0.81
C ASP A 234 7.28 -24.87 1.11
N LEU A 235 7.36 -24.28 2.30
CA LEU A 235 6.50 -23.17 2.70
C LEU A 235 7.18 -21.87 2.25
N SER A 236 6.77 -21.35 1.10
CA SER A 236 7.31 -20.08 0.57
C SER A 236 6.49 -18.86 1.01
N ALA A 237 5.21 -19.05 1.34
CA ALA A 237 4.25 -18.00 1.66
C ALA A 237 4.27 -16.83 0.65
N PRO A 238 3.78 -17.05 -0.59
CA PRO A 238 3.61 -15.97 -1.57
C PRO A 238 2.75 -14.85 -1.01
N VAL A 239 3.22 -13.60 -1.06
CA VAL A 239 2.54 -12.43 -0.47
C VAL A 239 1.79 -11.71 -1.57
N GLU A 240 2.52 -10.99 -2.42
CA GLU A 240 1.92 -10.26 -3.52
C GLU A 240 1.98 -11.02 -4.82
N VAL A 241 0.92 -10.87 -5.61
CA VAL A 241 0.82 -11.38 -6.97
C VAL A 241 0.40 -10.24 -7.88
N LEU A 242 1.06 -10.10 -9.03
CA LEU A 242 0.81 -9.02 -9.96
C LEU A 242 0.67 -9.56 -11.38
N LEU A 243 -0.52 -9.43 -11.96
CA LEU A 243 -0.77 -9.72 -13.37
C LEU A 243 -0.43 -8.50 -14.20
N LEU A 244 0.72 -8.52 -14.88
CA LEU A 244 1.12 -7.41 -15.74
C LEU A 244 0.08 -7.19 -16.86
N ARG A 245 -0.24 -5.92 -17.10
CA ARG A 245 -1.36 -5.45 -17.93
C ARG A 245 -0.99 -4.21 -18.74
N GLY A 246 -1.78 -3.89 -19.76
CA GLY A 246 -1.51 -2.76 -20.65
C GLY A 246 -0.18 -2.88 -21.38
N LYS A 247 0.68 -1.86 -21.27
CA LYS A 247 1.98 -1.77 -21.98
C LYS A 247 3.04 -2.77 -21.51
N PHE A 248 2.84 -3.40 -20.36
CA PHE A 248 3.86 -4.25 -19.75
C PHE A 248 3.92 -5.64 -20.40
N PRO A 249 5.09 -6.31 -20.37
CA PRO A 249 5.23 -7.70 -20.82
C PRO A 249 4.20 -8.61 -20.14
N GLN A 250 3.67 -9.59 -20.87
CA GLN A 250 2.52 -10.39 -20.44
C GLN A 250 2.94 -11.52 -19.50
N TYR A 251 3.29 -11.18 -18.26
CA TYR A 251 3.68 -12.11 -17.21
C TYR A 251 2.84 -11.91 -15.94
N ALA A 252 2.82 -12.93 -15.08
CA ALA A 252 2.47 -12.80 -13.68
C ALA A 252 3.78 -12.77 -12.87
N LEU A 253 3.84 -11.92 -11.84
CA LEU A 253 4.92 -11.89 -10.85
C LEU A 253 4.36 -12.28 -9.49
N ALA A 254 5.18 -12.91 -8.65
CA ALA A 254 4.84 -13.14 -7.24
C ALA A 254 6.06 -12.96 -6.34
N THR A 255 5.87 -12.34 -5.17
CA THR A 255 6.86 -12.27 -4.10
C THR A 255 6.63 -13.39 -3.10
N THR A 256 7.69 -13.89 -2.47
CA THR A 256 7.56 -14.84 -1.35
C THR A 256 8.22 -14.32 -0.10
N MET A 257 7.45 -14.33 1.00
CA MET A 257 7.93 -13.89 2.30
C MET A 257 9.10 -14.77 2.77
N LEU A 258 8.93 -16.09 2.69
CA LEU A 258 10.00 -17.02 3.03
C LEU A 258 10.91 -17.21 1.81
N GLY A 259 12.22 -17.03 2.02
CA GLY A 259 13.24 -16.98 0.96
C GLY A 259 13.50 -15.58 0.40
N GLY A 260 12.50 -14.69 0.43
CA GLY A 260 12.63 -13.35 -0.18
C GLY A 260 12.75 -13.44 -1.70
N ASP A 261 11.98 -14.32 -2.34
CA ASP A 261 12.16 -14.61 -3.76
C ASP A 261 11.17 -13.83 -4.62
N ILE A 262 11.53 -13.66 -5.90
CA ILE A 262 10.61 -13.18 -6.94
C ILE A 262 10.45 -14.29 -7.98
N TRP A 263 9.19 -14.60 -8.26
CA TRP A 263 8.77 -15.63 -9.21
C TRP A 263 8.04 -15.01 -10.39
N ILE A 264 8.10 -15.68 -11.54
CA ILE A 264 7.43 -15.22 -12.76
C ILE A 264 6.76 -16.37 -13.51
N ALA A 265 5.63 -16.10 -14.15
CA ALA A 265 4.97 -17.01 -15.07
C ALA A 265 4.56 -16.28 -16.36
N PRO A 266 4.96 -16.76 -17.57
CA PRO A 266 4.49 -16.18 -18.82
C PRO A 266 3.01 -16.47 -19.08
N TYR A 267 2.31 -15.51 -19.66
CA TYR A 267 0.95 -15.75 -20.15
C TYR A 267 0.97 -16.53 -21.45
N ASN A 268 0.22 -17.63 -21.50
CA ASN A 268 0.08 -18.50 -22.64
C ASN A 268 -1.25 -18.21 -23.35
N THR A 269 -1.16 -17.61 -24.54
CA THR A 269 -2.33 -17.19 -25.33
C THR A 269 -3.14 -18.38 -25.87
N ALA A 270 -2.51 -19.55 -26.07
CA ALA A 270 -3.18 -20.74 -26.58
C ALA A 270 -4.06 -21.39 -25.49
N THR A 271 -3.56 -21.47 -24.26
CA THR A 271 -4.30 -22.07 -23.13
C THR A 271 -5.17 -21.06 -22.38
N LYS A 272 -4.96 -19.75 -22.61
CA LYS A 272 -5.57 -18.64 -21.87
C LYS A 272 -5.33 -18.74 -20.36
N LYS A 273 -4.13 -19.18 -19.99
CA LYS A 273 -3.64 -19.32 -18.61
C LYS A 273 -2.20 -18.81 -18.54
N TYR A 274 -1.64 -18.77 -17.34
CA TYR A 274 -0.20 -18.62 -17.16
C TYR A 274 0.47 -20.00 -17.16
N ASP A 275 1.73 -20.10 -17.58
CA ASP A 275 2.52 -21.32 -17.42
C ASP A 275 2.99 -21.45 -15.96
N ALA A 276 3.80 -22.47 -15.65
CA ALA A 276 4.34 -22.66 -14.30
C ALA A 276 5.22 -21.48 -13.87
N PHE A 277 5.13 -21.10 -12.59
CA PHE A 277 6.02 -20.10 -12.02
C PHE A 277 7.46 -20.61 -11.96
N THR A 278 8.40 -19.74 -12.30
CA THR A 278 9.84 -19.99 -12.16
C THR A 278 10.46 -18.89 -11.31
N LYS A 279 11.38 -19.27 -10.42
CA LYS A 279 12.13 -18.33 -9.59
C LYS A 279 13.12 -17.57 -10.47
N ILE A 280 13.06 -16.24 -10.44
CA ILE A 280 13.95 -15.36 -11.21
C ILE A 280 14.80 -14.45 -10.35
N PHE A 281 14.51 -14.38 -9.05
CA PHE A 281 15.36 -13.73 -8.06
C PHE A 281 15.35 -14.57 -6.78
N ASP A 282 16.53 -14.89 -6.27
CA ASP A 282 16.74 -15.61 -5.01
C ASP A 282 17.25 -14.62 -3.95
N GLY A 283 16.37 -14.22 -3.04
CA GLY A 283 16.68 -13.23 -2.01
C GLY A 283 17.70 -13.74 -1.00
N SER A 284 17.65 -15.03 -0.67
CA SER A 284 18.53 -15.66 0.30
C SER A 284 20.01 -15.54 -0.09
N THR A 285 20.32 -15.63 -1.39
CA THR A 285 21.69 -15.44 -1.91
C THR A 285 22.23 -14.02 -1.75
N LYS A 286 21.35 -13.06 -1.43
CA LYS A 286 21.65 -11.65 -1.22
C LYS A 286 21.52 -11.23 0.25
N GLY A 287 21.21 -12.18 1.15
CA GLY A 287 20.90 -11.86 2.54
C GLY A 287 19.60 -11.07 2.70
N LEU A 288 18.66 -11.26 1.77
CA LEU A 288 17.32 -10.69 1.81
C LEU A 288 16.32 -11.76 2.20
N GLY A 289 15.31 -11.37 2.97
CA GLY A 289 14.13 -12.19 3.26
C GLY A 289 12.89 -11.30 3.30
N TRP A 290 11.71 -11.92 3.40
CA TRP A 290 10.45 -11.22 3.52
C TRP A 290 10.22 -10.27 2.34
N ALA A 291 10.20 -10.82 1.12
CA ALA A 291 9.77 -10.04 -0.04
C ALA A 291 8.25 -9.85 0.06
N LEU A 292 7.79 -8.60 0.11
CA LEU A 292 6.40 -8.26 0.40
C LEU A 292 5.77 -7.59 -0.83
N GLU A 293 5.94 -6.28 -0.96
CA GLU A 293 5.18 -5.46 -1.91
C GLU A 293 5.85 -5.33 -3.28
N MET A 294 5.02 -5.09 -4.30
CA MET A 294 5.45 -4.77 -5.67
C MET A 294 4.76 -3.49 -6.18
N TYR A 295 5.56 -2.51 -6.61
CA TYR A 295 5.07 -1.30 -7.27
C TYR A 295 5.80 -1.10 -8.59
N ILE A 296 5.08 -0.76 -9.65
CA ILE A 296 5.66 -0.48 -10.96
C ILE A 296 5.42 0.98 -11.32
N ASP A 297 6.50 1.69 -11.69
CA ASP A 297 6.41 3.05 -12.22
C ASP A 297 6.13 3.08 -13.73
N ASP A 298 5.83 4.27 -14.26
CA ASP A 298 5.55 4.46 -15.69
C ASP A 298 6.79 4.31 -16.60
N SER A 299 7.98 4.21 -16.02
CA SER A 299 9.26 4.00 -16.71
C SER A 299 9.72 2.54 -16.71
N ASN A 300 8.82 1.61 -16.38
CA ASN A 300 9.07 0.17 -16.35
C ASN A 300 10.09 -0.23 -15.27
N LYS A 301 10.11 0.46 -14.13
CA LYS A 301 10.85 0.02 -12.94
C LYS A 301 9.90 -0.66 -11.95
N LEU A 302 10.29 -1.85 -11.49
CA LEU A 302 9.64 -2.59 -10.43
C LEU A 302 10.38 -2.35 -9.11
N TYR A 303 9.68 -1.84 -8.11
CA TYR A 303 10.14 -1.65 -6.75
C TYR A 303 9.60 -2.80 -5.90
N VAL A 304 10.50 -3.50 -5.19
CA VAL A 304 10.15 -4.63 -4.32
C VAL A 304 10.66 -4.36 -2.91
N SER A 305 9.79 -4.45 -1.91
CA SER A 305 10.19 -4.32 -0.51
C SER A 305 10.64 -5.65 0.10
N PHE A 306 11.65 -5.55 0.96
CA PHE A 306 12.23 -6.65 1.73
C PHE A 306 12.32 -6.25 3.19
N ALA A 307 11.48 -6.84 4.04
CA ALA A 307 11.40 -6.43 5.44
C ALA A 307 12.65 -6.79 6.27
N ASP A 308 13.42 -7.82 5.89
CA ASP A 308 14.69 -8.15 6.53
C ASP A 308 15.82 -8.15 5.48
N PRO A 309 16.82 -7.26 5.58
CA PRO A 309 17.13 -6.35 6.68
C PRO A 309 16.46 -4.96 6.60
N GLY A 310 15.48 -4.77 5.72
CA GLY A 310 14.92 -3.45 5.39
C GLY A 310 15.57 -2.89 4.13
N LYS A 311 15.06 -3.29 2.96
CA LYS A 311 15.56 -2.85 1.65
C LYS A 311 14.43 -2.66 0.67
N ILE A 312 14.61 -1.73 -0.26
CA ILE A 312 13.84 -1.69 -1.50
C ILE A 312 14.79 -2.00 -2.66
N LEU A 313 14.48 -3.00 -3.48
CA LEU A 313 15.23 -3.26 -4.71
C LEU A 313 14.43 -2.75 -5.90
N VAL A 314 15.13 -2.10 -6.83
CA VAL A 314 14.55 -1.53 -8.05
C VAL A 314 15.07 -2.30 -9.25
N PHE A 315 14.17 -2.92 -10.00
CA PHE A 315 14.49 -3.73 -11.17
C PHE A 315 13.94 -3.10 -12.45
N ASP A 316 14.64 -3.30 -13.56
CA ASP A 316 14.12 -3.05 -14.91
C ASP A 316 13.33 -4.27 -15.40
N ILE A 317 12.08 -4.05 -15.83
CA ILE A 317 11.19 -5.11 -16.34
C ILE A 317 11.01 -5.10 -17.87
N ASN A 318 11.78 -4.29 -18.60
CA ASN A 318 11.71 -4.26 -20.08
C ASN A 318 12.13 -5.60 -20.73
N ASN A 319 12.98 -6.38 -20.07
CA ASN A 319 13.59 -7.59 -20.62
C ASN A 319 13.15 -8.88 -19.92
N LEU A 320 11.94 -8.90 -19.35
CA LEU A 320 11.39 -10.10 -18.72
C LEU A 320 11.47 -11.32 -19.68
N PRO A 321 11.92 -12.49 -19.18
CA PRO A 321 11.96 -12.89 -17.77
C PRO A 321 13.24 -12.50 -17.00
N GLN A 322 14.21 -11.80 -17.62
CA GLN A 322 15.43 -11.39 -16.94
C GLN A 322 15.18 -10.11 -16.12
N LEU A 323 15.28 -10.21 -14.78
CA LEU A 323 15.27 -9.04 -13.90
C LEU A 323 16.67 -8.44 -13.79
N LYS A 324 16.81 -7.19 -14.23
CA LYS A 324 18.05 -6.44 -14.06
C LYS A 324 17.92 -5.50 -12.88
N LEU A 325 18.69 -5.75 -11.81
CA LEU A 325 18.77 -4.85 -10.67
C LEU A 325 19.39 -3.51 -11.11
N LEU A 326 18.69 -2.42 -10.85
CA LEU A 326 19.11 -1.06 -11.14
C LEU A 326 19.65 -0.36 -9.89
N LYS A 327 18.92 -0.46 -8.78
CA LYS A 327 19.24 0.22 -7.51
C LYS A 327 18.80 -0.62 -6.31
N THR A 328 19.43 -0.35 -5.18
CA THR A 328 19.01 -0.81 -3.87
C THR A 328 18.93 0.40 -2.96
N PHE A 329 17.83 0.54 -2.24
CA PHE A 329 17.63 1.56 -1.22
C PHE A 329 17.67 0.92 0.16
N ASP A 330 18.29 1.63 1.08
CA ASP A 330 18.34 1.25 2.49
C ASP A 330 17.10 1.83 3.19
N ALA A 331 16.38 0.97 3.89
CA ALA A 331 15.25 1.31 4.74
C ALA A 331 15.44 0.66 6.12
N ASP A 332 14.54 0.94 7.06
CA ASP A 332 14.58 0.27 8.35
C ASP A 332 13.94 -1.14 8.25
N LYS A 333 14.22 -2.01 9.23
CA LYS A 333 13.61 -3.35 9.28
C LYS A 333 12.08 -3.25 9.31
N GLY A 334 11.42 -4.16 8.61
CA GLY A 334 9.97 -4.10 8.39
C GLY A 334 9.57 -3.27 7.18
N ALA A 335 10.50 -2.86 6.31
CA ALA A 335 10.18 -2.18 5.05
C ALA A 335 9.10 -2.96 4.28
N HIS A 336 7.95 -2.33 4.06
CA HIS A 336 6.74 -3.00 3.57
C HIS A 336 6.02 -2.16 2.51
N HIS A 337 5.15 -1.22 2.88
CA HIS A 337 4.43 -0.36 1.92
C HIS A 337 5.26 0.85 1.45
N MET A 338 4.94 1.34 0.25
CA MET A 338 5.65 2.45 -0.39
C MET A 338 4.67 3.46 -0.99
N ALA A 339 5.01 4.75 -0.89
CA ALA A 339 4.30 5.84 -1.55
C ALA A 339 5.30 6.77 -2.27
N PHE A 340 4.99 7.18 -3.50
CA PHE A 340 5.90 7.99 -4.33
C PHE A 340 5.38 9.42 -4.46
N PHE A 341 6.25 10.41 -4.32
CA PHE A 341 5.89 11.83 -4.45
C PHE A 341 7.09 12.72 -4.77
N LYS A 342 6.86 14.04 -4.82
CA LYS A 342 7.90 15.05 -5.01
C LYS A 342 7.98 15.96 -3.78
N THR A 343 9.20 16.23 -3.31
CA THR A 343 9.44 17.24 -2.26
C THR A 343 9.16 18.65 -2.78
N LYS A 344 9.15 19.64 -1.89
CA LYS A 344 9.00 21.07 -2.20
C LYS A 344 10.01 21.57 -3.24
N SER A 345 11.26 21.12 -3.17
CA SER A 345 12.28 21.43 -4.19
C SER A 345 12.18 20.60 -5.48
N GLY A 346 11.20 19.70 -5.58
CA GLY A 346 10.91 18.89 -6.76
C GLY A 346 11.69 17.57 -6.84
N LYS A 347 12.30 17.10 -5.75
CA LYS A 347 13.01 15.81 -5.75
C LYS A 347 12.01 14.67 -5.75
N GLU A 348 12.22 13.70 -6.64
CA GLU A 348 11.45 12.46 -6.65
C GLU A 348 11.90 11.56 -5.50
N VAL A 349 10.95 11.21 -4.64
CA VAL A 349 11.19 10.46 -3.40
C VAL A 349 10.20 9.31 -3.27
N VAL A 350 10.61 8.31 -2.50
CA VAL A 350 9.74 7.23 -2.02
C VAL A 350 9.70 7.29 -0.49
N ALA A 351 8.50 7.36 0.07
CA ALA A 351 8.24 7.10 1.48
C ALA A 351 8.07 5.59 1.67
N VAL A 352 8.83 5.01 2.59
CA VAL A 352 8.81 3.58 2.91
C VAL A 352 8.31 3.43 4.33
N GLN A 353 7.20 2.73 4.50
CA GLN A 353 6.66 2.36 5.79
C GLN A 353 7.45 1.13 6.31
N ASN A 354 7.96 1.23 7.54
CA ASN A 354 8.84 0.22 8.15
C ASN A 354 8.19 -0.42 9.38
N ASN A 355 7.29 -1.37 9.15
CA ASN A 355 6.71 -2.26 10.14
C ASN A 355 5.97 -3.42 9.46
N LEU A 356 6.11 -4.62 10.02
CA LEU A 356 5.36 -5.81 9.62
C LEU A 356 4.63 -6.39 10.84
N LEU A 357 3.35 -6.07 11.00
CA LEU A 357 2.42 -6.66 11.97
C LEU A 357 2.88 -6.60 13.45
N ASP A 358 3.75 -5.65 13.82
CA ASP A 358 4.44 -5.62 15.13
C ASP A 358 5.26 -6.89 15.43
N LEU A 359 5.72 -7.60 14.40
CA LEU A 359 6.58 -8.78 14.59
C LEU A 359 7.93 -8.36 15.20
N PRO A 360 8.43 -9.10 16.21
CA PRO A 360 9.70 -8.79 16.83
C PRO A 360 10.84 -8.68 15.79
N ASN A 361 11.58 -7.58 15.85
CA ASN A 361 12.69 -7.23 14.95
C ASN A 361 12.29 -6.87 13.51
N LEU A 362 11.01 -6.88 13.14
CA LEU A 362 10.51 -6.44 11.83
C LEU A 362 9.52 -5.29 11.95
N ASN A 363 9.60 -4.54 13.04
CA ASN A 363 8.63 -3.53 13.43
C ASN A 363 9.34 -2.23 13.79
N SER A 364 10.12 -1.61 12.90
CA SER A 364 10.92 -0.42 13.29
C SER A 364 10.04 0.74 13.78
N GLY A 365 8.82 0.87 13.25
CA GLY A 365 7.87 1.90 13.67
C GLY A 365 8.19 3.27 13.05
N THR A 366 8.84 3.26 11.89
CA THR A 366 9.32 4.44 11.20
C THR A 366 8.73 4.56 9.80
N VAL A 367 8.81 5.77 9.23
CA VAL A 367 8.64 6.01 7.80
C VAL A 367 9.91 6.69 7.29
N SER A 368 10.60 6.08 6.33
CA SER A 368 11.82 6.63 5.72
C SER A 368 11.49 7.32 4.40
N VAL A 369 12.00 8.53 4.15
CA VAL A 369 11.84 9.24 2.88
C VAL A 369 13.16 9.24 2.13
N ILE A 370 13.19 8.59 0.97
CA ILE A 370 14.40 8.27 0.22
C ILE A 370 14.35 8.94 -1.15
N ASP A 371 15.41 9.67 -1.51
CA ASP A 371 15.60 10.21 -2.85
C ASP A 371 15.82 9.08 -3.86
N ILE A 372 14.92 8.96 -4.85
CA ILE A 372 14.94 7.87 -5.83
C ILE A 372 16.16 7.92 -6.74
N ASN A 373 16.70 9.11 -6.98
CA ASN A 373 17.84 9.32 -7.87
C ASN A 373 19.15 8.91 -7.20
N THR A 374 19.36 9.35 -5.96
CA THR A 374 20.61 9.16 -5.23
C THR A 374 20.60 7.95 -4.28
N GLY A 375 19.41 7.45 -3.91
CA GLY A 375 19.23 6.42 -2.88
C GLY A 375 19.46 6.93 -1.45
N LYS A 376 19.65 8.24 -1.26
CA LYS A 376 19.91 8.84 0.05
C LYS A 376 18.62 9.04 0.83
N THR A 377 18.58 8.60 2.08
CA THR A 377 17.53 8.97 3.03
C THR A 377 17.60 10.47 3.32
N LEU A 378 16.52 11.18 3.00
CA LEU A 378 16.37 12.62 3.23
C LEU A 378 15.80 12.92 4.61
N GLY A 379 14.98 12.01 5.16
CA GLY A 379 14.43 12.11 6.50
C GLY A 379 13.80 10.79 6.95
N THR A 380 13.64 10.63 8.27
CA THR A 380 12.93 9.50 8.88
C THR A 380 12.00 10.03 9.96
N VAL A 381 10.74 9.60 9.92
CA VAL A 381 9.76 9.88 10.98
C VAL A 381 9.69 8.66 11.91
N ASP A 382 9.99 8.86 13.19
CA ASP A 382 9.89 7.81 14.22
C ASP A 382 8.54 7.89 14.95
N LEU A 383 7.55 7.16 14.41
CA LEU A 383 6.17 7.19 14.92
C LEU A 383 6.03 6.45 16.25
N ARG A 384 6.84 5.40 16.46
CA ARG A 384 6.91 4.68 17.72
C ARG A 384 7.28 5.62 18.86
N ASN A 385 8.41 6.33 18.74
CA ASN A 385 8.88 7.17 19.83
C ASN A 385 8.08 8.48 19.93
N ARG A 386 7.68 9.07 18.80
CA ARG A 386 6.95 10.35 18.80
C ARG A 386 5.50 10.22 19.26
N TYR A 387 4.81 9.13 18.89
CA TYR A 387 3.37 9.00 19.10
C TYR A 387 2.96 7.70 19.82
N GLY A 388 3.83 6.70 19.95
CA GLY A 388 3.47 5.40 20.50
C GLY A 388 2.56 4.59 19.59
N ILE A 389 2.75 4.71 18.28
CA ILE A 389 2.02 3.97 17.25
C ILE A 389 3.01 3.29 16.30
N LEU A 390 2.56 2.27 15.57
CA LEU A 390 3.29 1.71 14.42
C LEU A 390 2.50 2.00 13.15
N PRO A 391 3.17 2.37 12.05
CA PRO A 391 2.52 2.52 10.76
C PRO A 391 2.24 1.15 10.15
N GLU A 392 1.05 0.95 9.59
CA GLU A 392 0.64 -0.30 8.96
C GLU A 392 0.68 -0.21 7.44
N SER A 393 0.11 0.85 6.84
CA SER A 393 0.28 1.20 5.42
C SER A 393 0.24 2.70 5.19
N ILE A 394 0.51 3.11 3.96
CA ILE A 394 0.65 4.51 3.54
C ILE A 394 0.03 4.72 2.17
N GLU A 395 -0.66 5.84 1.97
CA GLU A 395 -1.18 6.26 0.66
C GLU A 395 -1.30 7.79 0.56
N GLY A 396 -1.21 8.33 -0.66
CA GLY A 396 -1.30 9.76 -0.93
C GLY A 396 -2.68 10.37 -0.62
N THR A 397 -2.70 11.62 -0.15
CA THR A 397 -3.97 12.33 0.10
C THR A 397 -4.65 12.86 -1.17
N ASN A 398 -3.90 12.97 -2.27
CA ASN A 398 -4.37 13.47 -3.57
C ASN A 398 -4.66 12.34 -4.59
N GLY A 399 -4.95 11.14 -4.10
CA GLY A 399 -5.15 9.95 -4.91
C GLY A 399 -3.96 8.96 -4.84
N PRO A 400 -3.99 7.90 -5.67
CA PRO A 400 -2.97 6.86 -5.66
C PRO A 400 -1.57 7.41 -5.89
N SER A 401 -0.65 7.05 -5.00
CA SER A 401 0.76 7.46 -5.02
C SER A 401 1.66 6.51 -5.81
N SER A 402 1.07 5.59 -6.59
CA SER A 402 1.78 4.65 -7.46
C SER A 402 1.05 4.45 -8.79
N TYR A 403 1.80 4.09 -9.83
CA TYR A 403 1.21 3.91 -11.18
C TYR A 403 0.52 2.56 -11.33
N MET A 404 1.23 1.49 -10.98
CA MET A 404 0.65 0.14 -10.91
C MET A 404 1.06 -0.52 -9.60
N HIS A 405 0.07 -0.61 -8.74
CA HIS A 405 -0.03 -1.54 -7.63
C HIS A 405 -1.24 -2.44 -7.93
N HIS A 406 -1.98 -2.95 -6.94
CA HIS A 406 -3.19 -3.77 -7.17
C HIS A 406 -4.05 -3.26 -8.32
#